data_AF-A0M1I3-F1
#
_entry.id   AF-A0M1I3-F1
#
_cell.length_a   1.000
_cell.length_b   1.000
_cell.length_c   1.000
_cell.angle_alpha   90.00
_cell.angle_beta   90.00
_cell.angle_gamma   90.00
#
_symmetry.space_group_name_H-M   'P 1'
#
loop_
_entity.id
_entity.type
_entity.pdbx_description
1 polymer ?
#
loop_
_entity_poly.entity_id
_entity_poly.type
_entity_poly.pdbx_seq_one_letter_code
_entity_poly.pdbx_strand_id
1 'polypeptide(L)'
;MMTQRMAQLLQMIVRNKNLKTKTMKTNILTAAAVSFLTMTTFAQKDQVKNAEDALDDGNYAEAKAQLKVAEANLSGLNDKWQENFYLYKGKAYSGGNPTAEDMKMAAEAFQKAVDMGSDEATEGLTALKNNLIQSAISDQNKEDFEAAADKLYTSYDLSKQDTIYLYYAANNLVQAQKYDKAANYLEMLNELDYDGSGEAFTAVNVETGERENLGSKQQMDLMIKTNQYKEPEVEKIPSKKGEIAALIARIYINQEKYDKAIAAMDKAKATNPDDMGLLQAEANMYYQMGEKDKAREILEEVAANDPSDPATFNNIGLMYAEIEDTEKAIEFYKKALDADSEFNEARINLIAAKLSKERSIIDEMNGLGMSKKDNARYDELDAERKELYKEVLPFLEKAMEVDPENTDIVKTAMNLYTNLGNQEKADELKAKL
;
A
#
# COMPACT_ATOMS: atom_id res chain seq x y z
N MET A 1 -0.03 104.09 6.68
CA MET A 1 1.18 103.26 6.49
C MET A 1 1.44 102.23 7.60
N MET A 2 0.87 102.31 8.80
CA MET A 2 1.07 101.27 9.85
C MET A 2 0.18 100.02 9.71
N THR A 3 -0.97 100.09 9.04
CA THR A 3 -1.92 98.97 8.95
C THR A 3 -1.58 97.94 7.87
N GLN A 4 -0.89 98.32 6.80
CA GLN A 4 -0.45 97.38 5.75
C GLN A 4 0.79 96.56 6.13
N ARG A 5 1.70 97.10 6.97
CA ARG A 5 2.89 96.36 7.41
C ARG A 5 2.60 95.28 8.46
N MET A 6 1.55 95.45 9.28
CA MET A 6 1.13 94.39 10.22
C MET A 6 0.45 93.20 9.52
N ALA A 7 -0.29 93.45 8.44
CA ALA A 7 -0.97 92.39 7.68
C ALA A 7 0.02 91.48 6.93
N GLN A 8 1.13 92.02 6.41
CA GLN A 8 2.17 91.22 5.75
C GLN A 8 3.00 90.39 6.74
N LEU A 9 3.26 90.88 7.95
CA LEU A 9 3.99 90.12 8.97
C LEU A 9 3.18 88.92 9.50
N LEU A 10 1.86 89.08 9.68
CA LEU A 10 0.97 88.01 10.10
C LEU A 10 0.79 86.92 9.03
N GLN A 11 0.72 87.27 7.75
CA GLN A 11 0.63 86.28 6.66
C GLN A 11 1.93 85.47 6.49
N MET A 12 3.09 86.05 6.82
CA MET A 12 4.38 85.35 6.75
C MET A 12 4.56 84.35 7.91
N ILE A 13 4.05 84.68 9.11
CA ILE A 13 4.04 83.78 10.28
C ILE A 13 3.06 82.60 10.08
N VAL A 14 1.90 82.84 9.43
CA VAL A 14 0.90 81.78 9.14
C VAL A 14 1.38 80.83 8.04
N ARG A 15 2.08 81.31 6.99
CA ARG A 15 2.66 80.45 5.94
C ARG A 15 3.79 79.55 6.46
N ASN A 16 4.59 80.02 7.42
CA ASN A 16 5.71 79.25 7.95
C ASN A 16 5.25 78.15 8.96
N LYS A 17 4.11 78.35 9.66
CA LYS A 17 3.48 77.30 10.47
C LYS A 17 2.86 76.17 9.63
N ASN A 18 2.32 76.48 8.45
CA ASN A 18 1.64 75.49 7.59
C ASN A 18 2.58 74.58 6.79
N LEU A 19 3.82 75.01 6.53
CA LEU A 19 4.83 74.15 5.91
C LEU A 19 5.41 73.13 6.92
N LYS A 20 5.74 73.55 8.15
CA LYS A 20 6.20 72.61 9.19
C LYS A 20 5.14 71.59 9.60
N THR A 21 3.87 71.96 9.62
CA THR A 21 2.79 71.03 9.98
C THR A 21 2.43 70.05 8.87
N LYS A 22 2.62 70.40 7.58
CA LYS A 22 2.38 69.46 6.48
C LYS A 22 3.48 68.40 6.41
N THR A 23 4.75 68.78 6.56
CA THR A 23 5.87 67.82 6.65
C THR A 23 5.84 67.02 7.94
N MET A 24 5.47 67.61 9.09
CA MET A 24 5.24 66.85 10.33
C MET A 24 4.05 65.89 10.22
N LYS A 25 2.93 66.28 9.62
CA LYS A 25 1.76 65.39 9.48
C LYS A 25 2.06 64.20 8.57
N THR A 26 2.78 64.40 7.47
CA THR A 26 3.25 63.29 6.62
C THR A 26 4.26 62.43 7.37
N ASN A 27 5.21 63.01 8.09
CA ASN A 27 6.20 62.28 8.88
C ASN A 27 5.59 61.53 10.08
N ILE A 28 4.54 62.07 10.72
CA ILE A 28 3.79 61.44 11.81
C ILE A 28 2.89 60.32 11.27
N LEU A 29 2.28 60.49 10.10
CA LEU A 29 1.50 59.42 9.46
C LEU A 29 2.43 58.28 8.99
N THR A 30 3.59 58.58 8.42
CA THR A 30 4.57 57.55 8.08
C THR A 30 5.21 56.93 9.32
N ALA A 31 5.51 57.71 10.37
CA ALA A 31 6.02 57.16 11.62
C ALA A 31 4.97 56.30 12.34
N ALA A 32 3.71 56.73 12.41
CA ALA A 32 2.62 55.96 12.98
C ALA A 32 2.32 54.71 12.14
N ALA A 33 2.35 54.79 10.81
CA ALA A 33 2.21 53.62 9.94
C ALA A 33 3.37 52.64 10.11
N VAL A 34 4.61 53.12 10.20
CA VAL A 34 5.79 52.28 10.49
C VAL A 34 5.69 51.71 11.91
N SER A 35 5.26 52.47 12.91
CA SER A 35 5.05 51.98 14.28
C SER A 35 3.95 50.92 14.34
N PHE A 36 2.83 51.12 13.64
CA PHE A 36 1.72 50.17 13.59
C PHE A 36 2.12 48.89 12.84
N LEU A 37 2.83 49.02 11.72
CA LEU A 37 3.44 47.90 10.99
C LEU A 37 4.41 47.12 11.90
N THR A 38 5.30 47.81 12.62
CA THR A 38 6.22 47.15 13.56
C THR A 38 5.47 46.45 14.70
N MET A 39 4.46 47.10 15.31
CA MET A 39 3.64 46.50 16.38
C MET A 39 2.90 45.25 15.92
N THR A 40 2.37 45.24 14.70
CA THR A 40 1.78 44.03 14.12
C THR A 40 2.83 42.94 13.97
N THR A 41 3.99 43.22 13.34
CA THR A 41 5.05 42.22 13.14
C THR A 41 5.60 41.62 14.44
N PHE A 42 5.72 42.42 15.51
CA PHE A 42 6.12 41.90 16.83
C PHE A 42 5.07 40.97 17.41
N ALA A 43 3.79 41.31 17.29
CA ALA A 43 2.70 40.46 17.77
C ALA A 43 2.65 39.10 17.05
N GLN A 44 2.86 39.06 15.72
CA GLN A 44 2.89 37.78 14.99
C GLN A 44 4.10 36.93 15.34
N LYS A 45 5.28 37.54 15.52
CA LYS A 45 6.47 36.83 15.99
C LYS A 45 6.22 36.17 17.35
N ASP A 46 5.57 36.89 18.27
CA ASP A 46 5.24 36.36 19.59
C ASP A 46 4.27 35.17 19.49
N GLN A 47 3.32 35.17 18.53
CA GLN A 47 2.47 34.00 18.29
C GLN A 47 3.26 32.79 17.81
N VAL A 48 4.21 32.95 16.87
CA VAL A 48 5.05 31.84 16.40
C VAL A 48 5.91 31.29 17.54
N LYS A 49 6.43 32.17 18.42
CA LYS A 49 7.17 31.75 19.61
C LYS A 49 6.29 31.04 20.64
N ASN A 50 5.09 31.55 20.92
CA ASN A 50 4.16 30.87 21.83
C ASN A 50 3.76 29.49 21.29
N ALA A 51 3.71 29.32 19.96
CA ALA A 51 3.48 28.01 19.36
C ALA A 51 4.65 27.04 19.61
N GLU A 52 5.89 27.53 19.56
CA GLU A 52 7.09 26.77 19.96
C GLU A 52 7.00 26.34 21.43
N ASP A 53 6.76 27.27 22.34
CA ASP A 53 6.63 26.98 23.78
C ASP A 53 5.51 25.93 24.02
N ALA A 54 4.37 26.06 23.30
CA ALA A 54 3.29 25.08 23.38
C ALA A 54 3.65 23.70 22.82
N LEU A 55 4.49 23.63 21.78
CA LEU A 55 4.99 22.36 21.23
C LEU A 55 5.92 21.66 22.21
N ASP A 56 6.80 22.41 22.88
CA ASP A 56 7.71 21.88 23.89
C ASP A 56 6.94 21.29 25.09
N ASP A 57 5.78 21.87 25.42
CA ASP A 57 4.84 21.37 26.42
C ASP A 57 3.95 20.21 25.91
N GLY A 58 4.07 19.82 24.64
CA GLY A 58 3.21 18.80 24.00
C GLY A 58 1.75 19.26 23.79
N ASN A 59 1.47 20.55 23.89
CA ASN A 59 0.15 21.14 23.72
C ASN A 59 -0.10 21.54 22.25
N TYR A 60 -0.32 20.53 21.42
CA TYR A 60 -0.55 20.70 19.98
C TYR A 60 -1.78 21.56 19.64
N ALA A 61 -2.83 21.52 20.47
CA ALA A 61 -4.03 22.32 20.24
C ALA A 61 -3.75 23.82 20.40
N GLU A 62 -3.01 24.21 21.44
CA GLU A 62 -2.59 25.59 21.63
C GLU A 62 -1.61 26.04 20.54
N ALA A 63 -0.64 25.19 20.18
CA ALA A 63 0.28 25.49 19.09
C ALA A 63 -0.47 25.78 17.77
N LYS A 64 -1.46 24.95 17.40
CA LYS A 64 -2.34 25.19 16.24
C LYS A 64 -3.08 26.52 16.34
N ALA A 65 -3.60 26.86 17.52
CA ALA A 65 -4.33 28.11 17.74
C ALA A 65 -3.43 29.34 17.55
N GLN A 66 -2.24 29.34 18.14
CA GLN A 66 -1.24 30.41 18.01
C GLN A 66 -0.81 30.59 16.54
N LEU A 67 -0.51 29.49 15.84
CA LEU A 67 -0.12 29.51 14.43
C LEU A 67 -1.24 30.04 13.53
N LYS A 68 -2.50 29.64 13.78
CA LYS A 68 -3.64 30.17 13.01
C LYS A 68 -3.76 31.70 13.12
N VAL A 69 -3.42 32.28 14.27
CA VAL A 69 -3.37 33.74 14.45
C VAL A 69 -2.19 34.34 13.70
N ALA A 70 -1.01 33.72 13.77
CA ALA A 70 0.20 34.16 13.06
C ALA A 70 0.01 34.16 11.52
N GLU A 71 -0.72 33.17 10.99
CA GLU A 71 -0.94 32.97 9.55
C GLU A 71 -1.62 34.18 8.87
N ALA A 72 -2.49 34.91 9.59
CA ALA A 72 -3.24 36.04 9.06
C ALA A 72 -2.36 37.20 8.54
N ASN A 73 -1.09 37.29 8.97
CA ASN A 73 -0.14 38.30 8.49
C ASN A 73 1.28 37.72 8.32
N LEU A 74 1.36 36.48 7.81
CA LEU A 74 2.63 35.77 7.61
C LEU A 74 3.64 36.54 6.76
N SER A 75 3.18 37.28 5.74
CA SER A 75 4.03 38.09 4.86
C SER A 75 4.74 39.24 5.58
N GLY A 76 4.30 39.62 6.79
CA GLY A 76 4.96 40.63 7.61
C GLY A 76 6.15 40.11 8.42
N LEU A 77 6.31 38.78 8.53
CA LEU A 77 7.46 38.17 9.20
C LEU A 77 8.68 38.17 8.28
N ASN A 78 9.88 38.20 8.87
CA ASN A 78 11.12 37.97 8.11
C ASN A 78 11.30 36.47 7.81
N ASP A 79 12.24 36.15 6.92
CA ASP A 79 12.46 34.79 6.43
C ASP A 79 12.63 33.77 7.55
N LYS A 80 13.41 34.11 8.59
CA LYS A 80 13.61 33.24 9.76
C LYS A 80 12.28 32.91 10.47
N TRP A 81 11.42 33.91 10.71
CA TRP A 81 10.16 33.68 11.42
C TRP A 81 9.09 33.05 10.54
N GLN A 82 9.17 33.23 9.22
CA GLN A 82 8.34 32.50 8.26
C GLN A 82 8.74 31.01 8.21
N GLU A 83 10.03 30.71 8.19
CA GLU A 83 10.55 29.34 8.27
C GLU A 83 10.08 28.67 9.56
N ASN A 84 10.32 29.30 10.73
CA ASN A 84 9.87 28.79 12.03
C ASN A 84 8.35 28.57 12.07
N PHE A 85 7.57 29.50 11.51
CA PHE A 85 6.11 29.33 11.42
C PHE A 85 5.75 28.03 10.70
N TYR A 86 6.36 27.77 9.54
CA TYR A 86 6.09 26.56 8.77
C TYR A 86 6.59 25.29 9.45
N LEU A 87 7.79 25.33 10.06
CA LEU A 87 8.33 24.22 10.84
C LEU A 87 7.42 23.85 12.01
N TYR A 88 7.02 24.84 12.81
CA TYR A 88 6.16 24.60 13.98
C TYR A 88 4.73 24.22 13.56
N LYS A 89 4.23 24.73 12.43
CA LYS A 89 2.97 24.25 11.84
C LYS A 89 3.06 22.79 11.43
N GLY A 90 4.17 22.37 10.82
CA GLY A 90 4.45 20.96 10.57
C GLY A 90 4.32 20.13 11.85
N LYS A 91 5.10 20.47 12.88
CA LYS A 91 5.11 19.75 14.17
C LYS A 91 3.76 19.74 14.87
N ALA A 92 3.05 20.87 14.88
CA ALA A 92 1.76 21.00 15.56
C ALA A 92 0.68 20.13 14.93
N TYR A 93 0.69 20.01 13.60
CA TYR A 93 -0.27 19.23 12.86
C TYR A 93 0.12 17.75 12.71
N SER A 94 1.40 17.37 12.86
CA SER A 94 1.82 15.97 12.91
C SER A 94 1.76 15.35 14.31
N GLY A 95 1.64 16.15 15.36
CA GLY A 95 1.66 15.69 16.75
C GLY A 95 0.30 15.36 17.35
N GLY A 96 0.30 14.60 18.44
CA GLY A 96 -0.90 14.19 19.17
C GLY A 96 -1.62 13.02 18.50
N ASN A 97 -2.89 13.20 18.15
CA ASN A 97 -3.68 12.22 17.40
C ASN A 97 -4.20 12.87 16.10
N PRO A 98 -3.32 13.06 15.09
CA PRO A 98 -3.64 13.83 13.90
C PRO A 98 -4.63 13.10 12.99
N THR A 99 -5.57 13.85 12.42
CA THR A 99 -6.42 13.36 11.33
C THR A 99 -5.64 13.29 10.01
N ALA A 100 -6.18 12.64 8.98
CA ALA A 100 -5.56 12.65 7.64
C ALA A 100 -5.36 14.08 7.10
N GLU A 101 -6.33 14.97 7.35
CA GLU A 101 -6.26 16.38 6.97
C GLU A 101 -5.17 17.12 7.78
N ASP A 102 -5.01 16.81 9.08
CA ASP A 102 -3.90 17.33 9.87
C ASP A 102 -2.55 16.88 9.30
N MET A 103 -2.40 15.59 8.95
CA MET A 103 -1.15 15.07 8.37
C MET A 103 -0.83 15.76 7.03
N LYS A 104 -1.84 16.03 6.19
CA LYS A 104 -1.66 16.80 4.95
C LYS A 104 -1.19 18.22 5.23
N MET A 105 -1.85 18.94 6.13
CA MET A 105 -1.44 20.30 6.53
C MET A 105 -0.03 20.33 7.11
N ALA A 106 0.32 19.33 7.93
CA ALA A 106 1.66 19.20 8.50
C ALA A 106 2.71 19.07 7.40
N ALA A 107 2.43 18.23 6.41
CA ALA A 107 3.36 17.95 5.34
C ALA A 107 3.55 19.12 4.38
N GLU A 108 2.48 19.83 4.01
CA GLU A 108 2.57 21.08 3.25
C GLU A 108 3.40 22.13 3.99
N ALA A 109 3.25 22.21 5.32
CA ALA A 109 4.01 23.13 6.14
C ALA A 109 5.48 22.73 6.24
N PHE A 110 5.80 21.45 6.49
CA PHE A 110 7.18 20.98 6.45
C PHE A 110 7.83 21.20 5.08
N GLN A 111 7.15 20.90 3.97
CA GLN A 111 7.69 21.12 2.63
C GLN A 111 8.04 22.60 2.40
N LYS A 112 7.18 23.53 2.83
CA LYS A 112 7.49 24.96 2.74
C LYS A 112 8.72 25.36 3.56
N ALA A 113 8.89 24.80 4.76
CA ALA A 113 10.09 25.04 5.57
C ALA A 113 11.35 24.40 4.93
N VAL A 114 11.23 23.22 4.31
CA VAL A 114 12.33 22.59 3.54
C VAL A 114 12.74 23.47 2.36
N ASP A 115 11.78 24.00 1.61
CA ASP A 115 12.05 24.91 0.49
C ASP A 115 12.76 26.21 0.94
N MET A 116 12.63 26.56 2.22
CA MET A 116 13.32 27.68 2.87
C MET A 116 14.69 27.29 3.48
N GLY A 117 15.11 26.03 3.37
CA GLY A 117 16.40 25.53 3.82
C GLY A 117 16.41 24.92 5.24
N SER A 118 15.25 24.53 5.76
CA SER A 118 15.15 23.95 7.11
C SER A 118 15.48 22.46 7.13
N ASP A 119 16.66 22.11 7.68
CA ASP A 119 17.07 20.71 7.86
C ASP A 119 16.12 19.97 8.83
N GLU A 120 15.68 20.64 9.90
CA GLU A 120 14.74 20.08 10.88
C GLU A 120 13.37 19.76 10.25
N ALA A 121 12.92 20.57 9.29
CA ALA A 121 11.71 20.27 8.54
C ALA A 121 11.88 19.06 7.61
N THR A 122 13.11 18.80 7.12
CA THR A 122 13.41 17.61 6.31
C THR A 122 13.28 16.34 7.14
N GLU A 123 13.80 16.35 8.36
CA GLU A 123 13.64 15.26 9.33
C GLU A 123 12.16 15.08 9.71
N GLY A 124 11.45 16.19 9.98
CA GLY A 124 10.03 16.19 10.28
C GLY A 124 9.16 15.61 9.17
N LEU A 125 9.44 15.97 7.91
CA LEU A 125 8.74 15.44 6.74
C LEU A 125 9.00 13.93 6.57
N THR A 126 10.24 13.48 6.80
CA THR A 126 10.61 12.06 6.76
C THR A 126 9.87 11.27 7.83
N ALA A 127 9.85 11.76 9.07
CA ALA A 127 9.12 11.15 10.17
C ALA A 127 7.60 11.10 9.89
N LEU A 128 7.04 12.16 9.32
CA LEU A 128 5.63 12.23 8.95
C LEU A 128 5.26 11.20 7.88
N LYS A 129 6.07 11.05 6.82
CA LYS A 129 5.87 10.01 5.79
C LYS A 129 5.87 8.61 6.40
N ASN A 130 6.83 8.31 7.28
CA ASN A 130 6.88 7.03 7.99
C ASN A 130 5.63 6.80 8.85
N ASN A 131 5.18 7.82 9.59
CA ASN A 131 3.97 7.74 10.41
C ASN A 131 2.69 7.55 9.56
N LEU A 132 2.59 8.19 8.40
CA LEU A 132 1.50 7.99 7.45
C LEU A 132 1.41 6.53 7.00
N ILE A 133 2.55 5.93 6.63
CA ILE A 133 2.62 4.53 6.19
C ILE A 133 2.25 3.58 7.33
N GLN A 134 2.82 3.77 8.53
CA GLN A 134 2.51 2.93 9.69
C GLN A 134 1.04 3.06 10.11
N SER A 135 0.48 4.27 10.06
CA SER A 135 -0.94 4.49 10.33
C SER A 135 -1.81 3.82 9.27
N ALA A 136 -1.45 3.89 7.98
CA ALA A 136 -2.20 3.21 6.93
C ALA A 136 -2.20 1.68 7.12
N ILE A 137 -1.07 1.10 7.53
CA ILE A 137 -0.98 -0.33 7.88
C ILE A 137 -1.88 -0.65 9.09
N SER A 138 -1.88 0.21 10.11
CA SER A 138 -2.76 0.03 11.27
C SER A 138 -4.24 0.05 10.89
N ASP A 139 -4.62 0.92 9.96
CA ASP A 139 -6.00 1.02 9.48
C ASP A 139 -6.37 -0.15 8.58
N GLN A 140 -5.45 -0.62 7.72
CA GLN A 140 -5.62 -1.84 6.94
C GLN A 140 -5.84 -3.06 7.86
N ASN A 141 -5.09 -3.18 8.94
CA ASN A 141 -5.26 -4.27 9.93
C ASN A 141 -6.60 -4.19 10.68
N LYS A 142 -7.26 -3.03 10.67
CA LYS A 142 -8.61 -2.83 11.21
C LYS A 142 -9.69 -2.89 10.12
N GLU A 143 -9.31 -3.22 8.88
CA GLU A 143 -10.16 -3.23 7.69
C GLU A 143 -10.75 -1.85 7.33
N ASP A 144 -10.17 -0.75 7.85
CA ASP A 144 -10.50 0.62 7.46
C ASP A 144 -9.70 1.02 6.21
N PHE A 145 -10.04 0.37 5.09
CA PHE A 145 -9.33 0.53 3.84
C PHE A 145 -9.46 1.93 3.23
N GLU A 146 -10.57 2.65 3.45
CA GLU A 146 -10.70 4.03 2.94
C GLU A 146 -9.74 4.97 3.68
N ALA A 147 -9.66 4.88 5.02
CA ALA A 147 -8.72 5.68 5.79
C ALA A 147 -7.25 5.33 5.50
N ALA A 148 -6.94 4.06 5.23
CA ALA A 148 -5.62 3.62 4.79
C ALA A 148 -5.26 4.22 3.42
N ALA A 149 -6.20 4.18 2.45
CA ALA A 149 -5.99 4.74 1.13
C ALA A 149 -5.71 6.25 1.15
N ASP A 150 -6.46 7.02 1.96
CA ASP A 150 -6.26 8.47 2.07
C ASP A 150 -4.85 8.80 2.60
N LYS A 151 -4.34 8.03 3.55
CA LYS A 151 -2.98 8.21 4.10
C LYS A 151 -1.88 7.80 3.11
N LEU A 152 -2.08 6.71 2.38
CA LEU A 152 -1.16 6.27 1.32
C LEU A 152 -1.12 7.27 0.16
N TYR A 153 -2.28 7.77 -0.27
CA TYR A 153 -2.34 8.82 -1.28
C TYR A 153 -1.67 10.11 -0.80
N THR A 154 -1.85 10.47 0.48
CA THR A 154 -1.15 11.62 1.07
C THR A 154 0.37 11.40 1.02
N SER A 155 0.87 10.21 1.36
CA SER A 155 2.30 9.88 1.22
C SER A 155 2.82 10.08 -0.21
N TYR A 156 2.07 9.61 -1.21
CA TYR A 156 2.35 9.84 -2.63
C TYR A 156 2.29 11.33 -3.00
N ASP A 157 1.32 12.09 -2.49
CA ASP A 157 1.16 13.51 -2.80
C ASP A 157 2.38 14.33 -2.35
N LEU A 158 2.98 13.94 -1.22
CA LEU A 158 4.18 14.53 -0.65
C LEU A 158 5.48 14.09 -1.33
N SER A 159 5.42 13.05 -2.14
CA SER A 159 6.56 12.47 -2.82
C SER A 159 6.08 11.83 -4.11
N LYS A 160 5.89 12.64 -5.15
CA LYS A 160 5.35 12.15 -6.44
C LYS A 160 6.23 11.09 -7.11
N GLN A 161 7.47 10.92 -6.63
CA GLN A 161 8.38 9.84 -7.05
C GLN A 161 8.03 8.50 -6.41
N ASP A 162 7.39 8.48 -5.24
CA ASP A 162 7.00 7.27 -4.52
C ASP A 162 5.65 6.75 -5.03
N THR A 163 5.57 6.51 -6.35
CA THR A 163 4.36 6.08 -7.08
C THR A 163 3.76 4.78 -6.55
N ILE A 164 4.55 3.96 -5.86
CA ILE A 164 4.08 2.72 -5.22
C ILE A 164 2.97 2.98 -4.19
N TYR A 165 2.98 4.12 -3.50
CA TYR A 165 1.91 4.46 -2.55
C TYR A 165 0.60 4.83 -3.25
N LEU A 166 0.65 5.35 -4.48
CA LEU A 166 -0.54 5.54 -5.30
C LEU A 166 -1.15 4.19 -5.71
N TYR A 167 -0.31 3.21 -6.06
CA TYR A 167 -0.73 1.83 -6.29
C TYR A 167 -1.40 1.20 -5.05
N TYR A 168 -0.77 1.32 -3.87
CA TYR A 168 -1.36 0.79 -2.63
C TYR A 168 -2.65 1.52 -2.23
N ALA A 169 -2.73 2.83 -2.45
CA ALA A 169 -3.96 3.61 -2.22
C ALA A 169 -5.09 3.12 -3.14
N ALA A 170 -4.82 2.91 -4.43
CA ALA A 170 -5.80 2.37 -5.37
C ALA A 170 -6.30 1.00 -4.92
N ASN A 171 -5.40 0.10 -4.52
CA ASN A 171 -5.77 -1.25 -4.05
C ASN A 171 -6.70 -1.20 -2.83
N ASN A 172 -6.37 -0.38 -1.83
CA ASN A 172 -7.21 -0.15 -0.65
C ASN A 172 -8.59 0.41 -1.01
N LEU A 173 -8.68 1.34 -1.98
CA LEU A 173 -9.98 1.85 -2.45
C LEU A 173 -10.82 0.77 -3.14
N VAL A 174 -10.20 -0.19 -3.86
CA VAL A 174 -10.95 -1.31 -4.42
C VAL A 174 -11.49 -2.23 -3.31
N GLN A 175 -10.70 -2.48 -2.26
CA GLN A 175 -11.16 -3.23 -1.08
C GLN A 175 -12.29 -2.51 -0.34
N ALA A 176 -12.22 -1.17 -0.24
CA ALA A 176 -13.29 -0.32 0.29
C ALA A 176 -14.52 -0.17 -0.64
N GLN A 177 -14.52 -0.84 -1.80
CA GLN A 177 -15.56 -0.72 -2.84
C GLN A 177 -15.76 0.72 -3.35
N LYS A 178 -14.75 1.59 -3.21
CA LYS A 178 -14.75 2.98 -3.72
C LYS A 178 -14.24 3.02 -5.16
N TYR A 179 -14.96 2.33 -6.05
CA TYR A 179 -14.50 2.06 -7.41
C TYR A 179 -14.20 3.31 -8.25
N ASP A 180 -14.97 4.39 -8.10
CA ASP A 180 -14.72 5.62 -8.85
C ASP A 180 -13.41 6.31 -8.43
N LYS A 181 -13.13 6.37 -7.11
CA LYS A 181 -11.84 6.89 -6.61
C LYS A 181 -10.68 5.98 -7.03
N ALA A 182 -10.87 4.66 -6.93
CA ALA A 182 -9.85 3.69 -7.32
C ALA A 182 -9.51 3.78 -8.81
N ALA A 183 -10.51 3.91 -9.67
CA ALA A 183 -10.33 4.09 -11.12
C ALA A 183 -9.48 5.31 -11.43
N ASN A 184 -9.75 6.45 -10.79
CA ASN A 184 -8.96 7.66 -10.96
C ASN A 184 -7.48 7.42 -10.60
N TYR A 185 -7.19 6.74 -9.50
CA TYR A 185 -5.79 6.48 -9.09
C TYR A 185 -5.09 5.49 -10.04
N LEU A 186 -5.82 4.49 -10.57
CA LEU A 186 -5.28 3.56 -11.57
C LEU A 186 -5.04 4.24 -12.93
N GLU A 187 -5.90 5.19 -13.32
CA GLU A 187 -5.68 6.05 -14.50
C GLU A 187 -4.42 6.92 -14.32
N MET A 188 -4.25 7.53 -13.15
CA MET A 188 -3.02 8.27 -12.82
C MET A 188 -1.77 7.39 -12.92
N LEU A 189 -1.81 6.14 -12.44
CA LEU A 189 -0.68 5.21 -12.58
C LEU A 189 -0.36 4.90 -14.05
N ASN A 190 -1.39 4.71 -14.88
CA ASN A 190 -1.22 4.50 -16.31
C ASN A 190 -0.63 5.73 -17.02
N GLU A 191 -1.04 6.94 -16.65
CA GLU A 191 -0.50 8.20 -17.19
C GLU A 191 0.98 8.39 -16.81
N LEU A 192 1.37 7.92 -15.63
CA LEU A 192 2.75 7.93 -15.16
C LEU A 192 3.62 6.81 -15.78
N ASP A 193 3.03 5.93 -16.60
CA ASP A 193 3.64 4.68 -17.07
C ASP A 193 4.25 3.86 -15.92
N TYR A 194 3.59 3.89 -14.75
CA TYR A 194 4.04 3.14 -13.59
C TYR A 194 3.88 1.65 -13.84
N ASP A 195 4.99 0.93 -13.84
CA ASP A 195 5.02 -0.51 -14.00
C ASP A 195 5.43 -1.26 -12.74
N GLY A 196 5.82 -0.57 -11.67
CA GLY A 196 6.23 -1.14 -10.39
C GLY A 196 7.39 -2.12 -10.43
N SER A 197 8.04 -2.29 -11.58
CA SER A 197 9.17 -3.20 -11.74
C SER A 197 10.43 -2.60 -11.14
N GLY A 198 11.38 -3.45 -10.78
CA GLY A 198 12.60 -3.01 -10.14
C GLY A 198 13.54 -4.15 -9.81
N GLU A 199 14.54 -3.85 -9.01
CA GLU A 199 15.50 -4.82 -8.50
C GLU A 199 15.56 -4.68 -6.98
N ALA A 200 15.41 -5.80 -6.27
CA ALA A 200 15.73 -5.89 -4.85
C ALA A 200 17.16 -6.42 -4.70
N PHE A 201 17.99 -5.66 -3.97
CA PHE A 201 19.39 -6.01 -3.75
C PHE A 201 19.50 -6.66 -2.38
N THR A 202 19.43 -7.99 -2.33
CA THR A 202 19.34 -8.75 -1.08
C THR A 202 20.67 -9.42 -0.74
N ALA A 203 20.96 -9.60 0.54
CA ALA A 203 22.12 -10.36 1.01
C ALA A 203 21.86 -10.94 2.40
N VAL A 204 22.61 -11.98 2.77
CA VAL A 204 22.50 -12.63 4.08
C VAL A 204 23.38 -11.89 5.09
N ASN A 205 22.77 -11.37 6.15
CA ASN A 205 23.47 -10.78 7.28
C ASN A 205 24.31 -11.84 8.00
N VAL A 206 25.60 -11.57 8.21
CA VAL A 206 26.54 -12.53 8.80
C VAL A 206 26.25 -12.78 10.29
N GLU A 207 25.73 -11.79 11.00
CA GLU A 207 25.42 -11.88 12.43
C GLU A 207 24.11 -12.62 12.69
N THR A 208 23.04 -12.25 11.97
CA THR A 208 21.70 -12.81 12.20
C THR A 208 21.44 -14.07 11.37
N GLY A 209 22.13 -14.23 10.23
CA GLY A 209 21.85 -15.28 9.25
C GLY A 209 20.62 -15.01 8.38
N GLU A 210 19.98 -13.85 8.51
CA GLU A 210 18.77 -13.49 7.76
C GLU A 210 19.10 -12.82 6.43
N ARG A 211 18.31 -13.09 5.39
CA ARG A 211 18.38 -12.37 4.10
C ARG A 211 17.64 -11.05 4.20
N GLU A 212 18.32 -9.95 3.92
CA GLU A 212 17.79 -8.59 4.02
C GLU A 212 17.93 -7.85 2.69
N ASN A 213 16.98 -6.96 2.38
CA ASN A 213 17.08 -6.04 1.24
C ASN A 213 17.89 -4.79 1.64
N LEU A 214 19.01 -4.57 0.95
CA LEU A 214 19.95 -3.49 1.20
C LEU A 214 19.62 -2.21 0.40
N GLY A 215 18.51 -2.22 -0.33
CA GLY A 215 17.91 -1.06 -1.00
C GLY A 215 18.61 -0.61 -2.28
N SER A 216 19.93 -0.77 -2.37
CA SER A 216 20.69 -0.45 -3.58
C SER A 216 21.90 -1.35 -3.76
N LYS A 217 22.32 -1.50 -5.02
CA LYS A 217 23.56 -2.20 -5.37
C LYS A 217 24.78 -1.63 -4.65
N GLN A 218 24.87 -0.31 -4.54
CA GLN A 218 26.00 0.37 -3.92
C GLN A 218 26.10 0.04 -2.43
N GLN A 219 24.96 0.05 -1.73
CA GLN A 219 24.89 -0.33 -0.33
C GLN A 219 25.22 -1.82 -0.15
N MET A 220 24.66 -2.69 -0.99
CA MET A 220 24.97 -4.12 -0.99
C MET A 220 26.47 -4.36 -1.18
N ASP A 221 27.07 -3.81 -2.23
CA ASP A 221 28.51 -3.96 -2.51
C ASP A 221 29.38 -3.46 -1.34
N LEU A 222 28.99 -2.36 -0.69
CA LEU A 222 29.67 -1.84 0.50
C LEU A 222 29.57 -2.81 1.68
N MET A 223 28.37 -3.29 1.99
CA MET A 223 28.10 -4.19 3.13
C MET A 223 28.74 -5.57 2.96
N ILE A 224 28.80 -6.08 1.72
CA ILE A 224 29.59 -7.28 1.38
C ILE A 224 31.08 -7.01 1.59
N LYS A 225 31.60 -5.87 1.12
CA LYS A 225 33.01 -5.51 1.25
C LYS A 225 33.47 -5.35 2.70
N THR A 226 32.58 -4.90 3.59
CA THR A 226 32.85 -4.79 5.03
C THR A 226 32.66 -6.11 5.79
N ASN A 227 32.32 -7.21 5.10
CA ASN A 227 32.00 -8.54 5.65
C ASN A 227 30.83 -8.53 6.65
N GLN A 228 29.94 -7.54 6.56
CA GLN A 228 28.70 -7.53 7.36
C GLN A 228 27.64 -8.45 6.74
N TYR A 229 27.69 -8.63 5.43
CA TYR A 229 26.76 -9.48 4.66
C TYR A 229 27.53 -10.44 3.74
N LYS A 230 26.87 -11.51 3.30
CA LYS A 230 27.34 -12.52 2.35
C LYS A 230 26.23 -12.91 1.38
N GLU A 231 26.56 -13.68 0.34
CA GLU A 231 25.58 -14.26 -0.59
C GLU A 231 24.65 -13.22 -1.26
N PRO A 232 25.22 -12.21 -1.96
CA PRO A 232 24.44 -11.17 -2.60
C PRO A 232 23.58 -11.74 -3.72
N GLU A 233 22.36 -11.25 -3.82
CA GLU A 233 21.39 -11.62 -4.83
C GLU A 233 20.68 -10.37 -5.36
N VAL A 234 20.40 -10.36 -6.65
CA VAL A 234 19.60 -9.32 -7.29
C VAL A 234 18.32 -9.96 -7.76
N GLU A 235 17.25 -9.72 -7.03
CA GLU A 235 15.94 -10.25 -7.32
C GLU A 235 15.21 -9.27 -8.24
N LYS A 236 14.77 -9.76 -9.40
CA LYS A 236 13.93 -8.95 -10.30
C LYS A 236 12.52 -8.87 -9.71
N ILE A 237 12.04 -7.65 -9.53
CA ILE A 237 10.66 -7.38 -9.14
C ILE A 237 9.82 -7.34 -10.43
N PRO A 238 8.84 -8.25 -10.61
CA PRO A 238 7.98 -8.26 -11.79
C PRO A 238 7.17 -6.99 -11.95
N SER A 239 6.68 -6.75 -13.17
CA SER A 239 5.80 -5.61 -13.42
C SER A 239 4.45 -5.78 -12.73
N LYS A 240 3.94 -4.68 -12.18
CA LYS A 240 2.59 -4.50 -11.66
C LYS A 240 1.57 -4.14 -12.74
N LYS A 241 1.94 -4.04 -14.03
CA LYS A 241 0.99 -3.71 -15.11
C LYS A 241 -0.15 -4.72 -15.21
N GLY A 242 0.15 -6.02 -15.06
CA GLY A 242 -0.86 -7.08 -14.98
C GLY A 242 -1.82 -6.86 -13.81
N GLU A 243 -1.28 -6.61 -12.61
CA GLU A 243 -2.09 -6.34 -11.41
C GLU A 243 -2.97 -5.09 -11.58
N ILE A 244 -2.44 -4.00 -12.14
CA ILE A 244 -3.17 -2.75 -12.38
C ILE A 244 -4.31 -2.98 -13.37
N ALA A 245 -4.05 -3.69 -14.47
CA ALA A 245 -5.09 -4.06 -15.44
C ALA A 245 -6.18 -4.92 -14.80
N ALA A 246 -5.80 -5.88 -13.95
CA ALA A 246 -6.73 -6.70 -13.18
C ALA A 246 -7.64 -5.86 -12.27
N LEU A 247 -7.06 -4.88 -11.57
CA LEU A 247 -7.83 -3.97 -10.71
C LEU A 247 -8.83 -3.13 -11.51
N ILE A 248 -8.42 -2.60 -12.67
CA ILE A 248 -9.30 -1.83 -13.56
C ILE A 248 -10.42 -2.71 -14.11
N ALA A 249 -10.09 -3.91 -14.60
CA ALA A 249 -11.07 -4.87 -15.10
C ALA A 249 -12.08 -5.24 -14.01
N ARG A 250 -11.62 -5.55 -12.79
CA ARG A 250 -12.47 -5.83 -11.62
C ARG A 250 -13.41 -4.67 -11.31
N ILE A 251 -12.93 -3.42 -11.35
CA ILE A 251 -13.78 -2.24 -11.16
C ILE A 251 -14.89 -2.21 -12.21
N TYR A 252 -14.57 -2.41 -13.48
CA TYR A 252 -15.57 -2.37 -14.55
C TYR A 252 -16.54 -3.54 -14.51
N ILE A 253 -16.10 -4.75 -14.15
CA ILE A 253 -16.97 -5.92 -13.93
C ILE A 253 -17.99 -5.62 -12.82
N ASN A 254 -17.55 -5.07 -11.69
CA ASN A 254 -18.46 -4.69 -10.59
C ASN A 254 -19.45 -3.59 -10.98
N GLN A 255 -19.11 -2.80 -12.00
CA GLN A 255 -20.01 -1.79 -12.59
C GLN A 255 -20.84 -2.33 -13.76
N GLU A 256 -20.78 -3.64 -14.05
CA GLU A 256 -21.40 -4.32 -15.20
C GLU A 256 -20.97 -3.74 -16.58
N LYS A 257 -19.81 -3.08 -16.63
CA LYS A 257 -19.22 -2.47 -17.84
C LYS A 257 -18.22 -3.43 -18.50
N TYR A 258 -18.68 -4.59 -18.91
CA TYR A 258 -17.83 -5.67 -19.43
C TYR A 258 -16.95 -5.25 -20.62
N ASP A 259 -17.49 -4.48 -21.57
CA ASP A 259 -16.73 -3.98 -22.72
C ASP A 259 -15.49 -3.17 -22.30
N LYS A 260 -15.61 -2.40 -21.20
CA LYS A 260 -14.48 -1.61 -20.67
C LYS A 260 -13.47 -2.47 -19.94
N ALA A 261 -13.91 -3.53 -19.27
CA ALA A 261 -13.02 -4.49 -18.62
C ALA A 261 -12.15 -5.19 -19.67
N ILE A 262 -12.78 -5.69 -20.75
CA ILE A 262 -12.08 -6.33 -21.88
C ILE A 262 -11.10 -5.35 -22.52
N ALA A 263 -11.53 -4.13 -22.86
CA ALA A 263 -10.65 -3.14 -23.49
C ALA A 263 -9.44 -2.76 -22.61
N ALA A 264 -9.60 -2.72 -21.28
CA ALA A 264 -8.50 -2.48 -20.36
C ALA A 264 -7.50 -3.65 -20.36
N MET A 265 -8.00 -4.89 -20.38
CA MET A 265 -7.18 -6.09 -20.44
C MET A 265 -6.41 -6.18 -21.78
N ASP A 266 -7.10 -5.95 -22.89
CA ASP A 266 -6.50 -5.94 -24.24
C ASP A 266 -5.37 -4.91 -24.34
N LYS A 267 -5.58 -3.71 -23.79
CA LYS A 267 -4.55 -2.66 -23.76
C LYS A 267 -3.31 -3.10 -22.98
N ALA A 268 -3.50 -3.75 -21.83
CA ALA A 268 -2.38 -4.25 -21.04
C ALA A 268 -1.65 -5.39 -21.77
N LYS A 269 -2.39 -6.31 -22.41
CA LYS A 269 -1.85 -7.47 -23.15
C LYS A 269 -1.06 -7.04 -24.38
N ALA A 270 -1.49 -5.97 -25.05
CA ALA A 270 -0.75 -5.37 -26.14
C ALA A 270 0.65 -4.87 -25.73
N THR A 271 0.86 -4.54 -24.45
CA THR A 271 2.17 -4.07 -23.95
C THR A 271 2.98 -5.17 -23.26
N ASN A 272 2.34 -6.19 -22.69
CA ASN A 272 3.01 -7.30 -22.00
C ASN A 272 2.29 -8.63 -22.29
N PRO A 273 2.41 -9.17 -23.52
CA PRO A 273 1.62 -10.32 -23.97
C PRO A 273 1.93 -11.62 -23.19
N ASP A 274 3.15 -11.73 -22.65
CA ASP A 274 3.64 -12.93 -21.96
C ASP A 274 3.62 -12.76 -20.42
N ASP A 275 3.02 -11.69 -19.90
CA ASP A 275 2.92 -11.47 -18.45
C ASP A 275 1.91 -12.45 -17.85
N MET A 276 2.42 -13.42 -17.07
CA MET A 276 1.60 -14.47 -16.45
C MET A 276 0.53 -13.90 -15.51
N GLY A 277 0.83 -12.82 -14.78
CA GLY A 277 -0.13 -12.17 -13.90
C GLY A 277 -1.29 -11.55 -14.69
N LEU A 278 -1.00 -11.01 -15.86
CA LEU A 278 -2.01 -10.48 -16.77
C LEU A 278 -2.87 -11.58 -17.39
N LEU A 279 -2.28 -12.69 -17.84
CA LEU A 279 -3.03 -13.82 -18.38
C LEU A 279 -3.96 -14.43 -17.31
N GLN A 280 -3.50 -14.51 -16.06
CA GLN A 280 -4.33 -14.90 -14.92
C GLN A 280 -5.48 -13.92 -14.70
N ALA A 281 -5.19 -12.62 -14.75
CA ALA A 281 -6.21 -11.59 -14.62
C ALA A 281 -7.26 -11.65 -15.74
N GLU A 282 -6.87 -11.94 -16.98
CA GLU A 282 -7.76 -12.11 -18.13
C GLU A 282 -8.68 -13.33 -17.96
N ALA A 283 -8.11 -14.48 -17.57
CA ALA A 283 -8.90 -15.70 -17.30
C ALA A 283 -9.91 -15.47 -16.17
N ASN A 284 -9.47 -14.85 -15.06
CA ASN A 284 -10.34 -14.50 -13.94
C ASN A 284 -11.42 -13.48 -14.30
N MET A 285 -11.12 -12.51 -15.17
CA MET A 285 -12.10 -11.56 -15.69
C MET A 285 -13.21 -12.30 -16.43
N TYR A 286 -12.88 -13.17 -17.39
CA TYR A 286 -13.88 -13.96 -18.13
C TYR A 286 -14.67 -14.88 -17.20
N TYR A 287 -14.02 -15.51 -16.23
CA TYR A 287 -14.69 -16.31 -15.22
C TYR A 287 -15.73 -15.50 -14.41
N GLN A 288 -15.35 -14.31 -13.93
CA GLN A 288 -16.26 -13.41 -13.21
C GLN A 288 -17.42 -12.91 -14.06
N MET A 289 -17.22 -12.83 -15.38
CA MET A 289 -18.28 -12.54 -16.36
C MET A 289 -19.19 -13.74 -16.66
N GLY A 290 -18.89 -14.93 -16.10
CA GLY A 290 -19.61 -16.17 -16.39
C GLY A 290 -19.15 -16.89 -17.66
N GLU A 291 -18.13 -16.39 -18.34
CA GLU A 291 -17.59 -16.88 -19.60
C GLU A 291 -16.49 -17.92 -19.35
N LYS A 292 -16.84 -19.03 -18.69
CA LYS A 292 -15.88 -20.07 -18.26
C LYS A 292 -15.08 -20.67 -19.43
N ASP A 293 -15.69 -20.80 -20.61
CA ASP A 293 -15.02 -21.38 -21.77
C ASP A 293 -13.91 -20.44 -22.30
N LYS A 294 -14.14 -19.12 -22.33
CA LYS A 294 -13.10 -18.15 -22.69
C LYS A 294 -11.96 -18.15 -21.68
N ALA A 295 -12.28 -18.25 -20.38
CA ALA A 295 -11.25 -18.37 -19.34
C ALA A 295 -10.36 -19.58 -19.59
N ARG A 296 -10.93 -20.74 -19.95
CA ARG A 296 -10.18 -21.94 -20.32
C ARG A 296 -9.33 -21.74 -21.58
N GLU A 297 -9.86 -21.12 -22.63
CA GLU A 297 -9.11 -20.83 -23.86
C GLU A 297 -7.82 -20.05 -23.57
N ILE A 298 -7.88 -19.05 -22.67
CA ILE A 298 -6.69 -18.30 -22.25
C ILE A 298 -5.68 -19.21 -21.54
N LEU A 299 -6.13 -20.08 -20.62
CA LEU A 299 -5.23 -21.01 -19.92
C LEU A 299 -4.64 -22.08 -20.85
N GLU A 300 -5.37 -22.49 -21.87
CA GLU A 300 -4.88 -23.39 -22.92
C GLU A 300 -3.80 -22.71 -23.77
N GLU A 301 -3.98 -21.44 -24.12
CA GLU A 301 -2.96 -20.63 -24.81
C GLU A 301 -1.68 -20.52 -23.96
N VAL A 302 -1.82 -20.21 -22.67
CA VAL A 302 -0.68 -20.13 -21.73
C VAL A 302 0.06 -21.46 -21.66
N ALA A 303 -0.67 -22.57 -21.53
CA ALA A 303 -0.09 -23.91 -21.46
C ALA A 303 0.56 -24.36 -22.78
N ALA A 304 0.07 -23.88 -23.92
CA ALA A 304 0.60 -24.21 -25.24
C ALA A 304 1.98 -23.59 -25.52
N ASN A 305 2.36 -22.54 -24.78
CA ASN A 305 3.69 -21.94 -24.85
C ASN A 305 4.79 -22.79 -24.18
N ASP A 306 4.45 -24.03 -23.77
CA ASP A 306 5.31 -25.06 -23.18
C ASP A 306 6.27 -24.51 -22.11
N PRO A 307 5.75 -24.18 -20.92
CA PRO A 307 6.58 -23.67 -19.86
C PRO A 307 7.56 -24.75 -19.38
N SER A 308 8.85 -24.43 -19.35
CA SER A 308 9.89 -25.34 -18.86
C SER A 308 10.11 -25.29 -17.35
N ASP A 309 9.42 -24.39 -16.66
CA ASP A 309 9.60 -24.06 -15.25
C ASP A 309 8.48 -24.67 -14.38
N PRO A 310 8.79 -25.46 -13.34
CA PRO A 310 7.78 -26.05 -12.45
C PRO A 310 6.88 -25.01 -11.78
N ALA A 311 7.40 -23.82 -11.44
CA ALA A 311 6.59 -22.76 -10.84
C ALA A 311 5.51 -22.26 -11.80
N THR A 312 5.82 -22.19 -13.09
CA THR A 312 4.84 -21.83 -14.12
C THR A 312 3.72 -22.87 -14.26
N PHE A 313 4.03 -24.17 -14.25
CA PHE A 313 3.00 -25.21 -14.23
C PHE A 313 2.10 -25.14 -12.98
N ASN A 314 2.70 -24.88 -11.81
CA ASN A 314 1.93 -24.66 -10.59
C ASN A 314 1.00 -23.45 -10.70
N ASN A 315 1.46 -22.34 -11.27
CA ASN A 315 0.64 -21.15 -11.47
C ASN A 315 -0.54 -21.42 -12.42
N ILE A 316 -0.31 -22.15 -13.52
CA ILE A 316 -1.41 -22.59 -14.40
C ILE A 316 -2.40 -23.47 -13.62
N GLY A 317 -1.91 -24.37 -12.77
CA GLY A 317 -2.76 -25.18 -11.89
C GLY A 317 -3.62 -24.34 -10.95
N LEU A 318 -3.04 -23.29 -10.35
CA LEU A 318 -3.76 -22.33 -9.51
C LEU A 318 -4.84 -21.60 -10.31
N MET A 319 -4.52 -21.15 -11.53
CA MET A 319 -5.49 -20.49 -12.41
C MET A 319 -6.66 -21.41 -12.76
N TYR A 320 -6.40 -22.69 -13.06
CA TYR A 320 -7.47 -23.68 -13.28
C TYR A 320 -8.31 -23.90 -12.02
N ALA A 321 -7.69 -23.93 -10.85
CA ALA A 321 -8.42 -24.05 -9.58
C ALA A 321 -9.30 -22.83 -9.30
N GLU A 322 -8.83 -21.62 -9.61
CA GLU A 322 -9.59 -20.37 -9.47
C GLU A 322 -10.85 -20.34 -10.35
N ILE A 323 -10.78 -20.94 -11.54
CA ILE A 323 -11.94 -21.06 -12.44
C ILE A 323 -12.79 -22.33 -12.19
N GLU A 324 -12.56 -23.01 -11.07
CA GLU A 324 -13.24 -24.23 -10.62
C GLU A 324 -13.04 -25.46 -11.52
N ASP A 325 -11.94 -25.53 -12.26
CA ASP A 325 -11.54 -26.70 -13.05
C ASP A 325 -10.50 -27.54 -12.29
N THR A 326 -10.96 -28.20 -11.21
CA THR A 326 -10.11 -28.97 -10.30
C THR A 326 -9.36 -30.11 -11.01
N GLU A 327 -9.97 -30.72 -12.02
CA GLU A 327 -9.35 -31.77 -12.84
C GLU A 327 -8.10 -31.25 -13.57
N LYS A 328 -8.21 -30.11 -14.25
CA LYS A 328 -7.07 -29.48 -14.93
C LYS A 328 -6.04 -28.96 -13.93
N ALA A 329 -6.48 -28.39 -12.80
CA ALA A 329 -5.57 -27.97 -11.74
C ALA A 329 -4.66 -29.12 -11.28
N ILE A 330 -5.25 -30.29 -11.00
CA ILE A 330 -4.52 -31.51 -10.64
C ILE A 330 -3.54 -31.96 -11.74
N GLU A 331 -3.93 -31.87 -13.02
CA GLU A 331 -3.06 -32.20 -14.16
C GLU A 331 -1.80 -31.31 -14.15
N PHE A 332 -1.97 -30.00 -13.97
CA PHE A 332 -0.87 -29.04 -14.00
C PHE A 332 0.02 -29.08 -12.76
N TYR A 333 -0.54 -29.31 -11.56
CA TYR A 333 0.29 -29.55 -10.38
C TYR A 333 1.14 -30.81 -10.51
N LYS A 334 0.62 -31.86 -11.16
CA LYS A 334 1.41 -33.06 -11.47
C LYS A 334 2.55 -32.75 -12.45
N LYS A 335 2.29 -31.97 -13.50
CA LYS A 335 3.35 -31.53 -14.43
C LYS A 335 4.45 -30.73 -13.72
N ALA A 336 4.08 -29.88 -12.75
CA ALA A 336 5.05 -29.17 -11.92
C ALA A 336 5.93 -30.14 -11.13
N LEU A 337 5.35 -31.18 -10.53
CA LEU A 337 6.10 -32.22 -9.80
C LEU A 337 6.90 -33.18 -10.71
N ASP A 338 6.46 -33.37 -11.95
CA ASP A 338 7.22 -34.13 -12.96
C ASP A 338 8.45 -33.34 -13.41
N ALA A 339 8.34 -31.99 -13.48
CA ALA A 339 9.45 -31.10 -13.80
C ALA A 339 10.43 -30.93 -12.62
N ASP A 340 9.91 -30.81 -11.40
CA ASP A 340 10.70 -30.80 -10.16
C ASP A 340 9.97 -31.55 -9.05
N SER A 341 10.49 -32.74 -8.72
CA SER A 341 9.90 -33.61 -7.71
C SER A 341 10.01 -33.08 -6.29
N GLU A 342 10.84 -32.07 -6.02
CA GLU A 342 11.00 -31.45 -4.71
C GLU A 342 10.19 -30.16 -4.55
N PHE A 343 9.44 -29.74 -5.58
CA PHE A 343 8.66 -28.50 -5.56
C PHE A 343 7.44 -28.61 -4.63
N ASN A 344 7.61 -28.20 -3.37
CA ASN A 344 6.67 -28.49 -2.31
C ASN A 344 5.36 -27.69 -2.42
N GLU A 345 5.42 -26.49 -2.98
CA GLU A 345 4.25 -25.64 -3.23
C GLU A 345 3.24 -26.34 -4.14
N ALA A 346 3.70 -26.92 -5.27
CA ALA A 346 2.86 -27.70 -6.17
C ALA A 346 2.28 -28.94 -5.49
N ARG A 347 3.05 -29.58 -4.60
CA ARG A 347 2.59 -30.74 -3.82
C ARG A 347 1.46 -30.36 -2.88
N ILE A 348 1.59 -29.26 -2.15
CA ILE A 348 0.56 -28.74 -1.24
C ILE A 348 -0.71 -28.38 -2.02
N ASN A 349 -0.58 -27.70 -3.15
CA ASN A 349 -1.71 -27.36 -4.01
C ASN A 349 -2.40 -28.60 -4.60
N LEU A 350 -1.63 -29.62 -4.98
CA LEU A 350 -2.17 -30.92 -5.42
C LEU A 350 -2.95 -31.63 -4.32
N ILE A 351 -2.42 -31.64 -3.08
CA ILE A 351 -3.11 -32.20 -1.90
C ILE A 351 -4.44 -31.49 -1.68
N ALA A 352 -4.43 -30.15 -1.65
CA ALA A 352 -5.63 -29.34 -1.46
C ALA A 352 -6.66 -29.58 -2.57
N ALA A 353 -6.23 -29.59 -3.83
CA ALA A 353 -7.11 -29.84 -4.98
C ALA A 353 -7.73 -31.25 -4.94
N LYS A 354 -6.96 -32.27 -4.55
CA LYS A 354 -7.48 -33.63 -4.37
C LYS A 354 -8.48 -33.71 -3.22
N LEU A 355 -8.16 -33.14 -2.06
CA LEU A 355 -9.05 -33.13 -0.90
C LEU A 355 -10.30 -32.28 -1.13
N SER A 356 -10.28 -31.29 -2.02
CA SER A 356 -11.49 -30.54 -2.39
C SER A 356 -12.59 -31.44 -2.95
N LYS A 357 -12.23 -32.56 -3.59
CA LYS A 357 -13.16 -33.58 -4.11
C LYS A 357 -13.87 -34.35 -3.01
N GLU A 358 -13.34 -34.34 -1.79
CA GLU A 358 -14.00 -34.92 -0.62
C GLU A 358 -15.33 -34.21 -0.33
N ARG A 359 -15.41 -32.90 -0.59
CA ARG A 359 -16.59 -32.10 -0.26
C ARG A 359 -17.85 -32.64 -0.93
N SER A 360 -17.79 -32.99 -2.22
CA SER A 360 -18.95 -33.57 -2.92
C SER A 360 -19.34 -34.94 -2.36
N ILE A 361 -18.38 -35.74 -1.90
CA ILE A 361 -18.65 -37.03 -1.26
C ILE A 361 -19.40 -36.80 0.06
N ILE A 362 -18.89 -35.90 0.91
CA ILE A 362 -19.51 -35.56 2.20
C ILE A 362 -20.90 -34.97 2.01
N ASP A 363 -21.06 -34.05 1.06
CA ASP A 363 -22.35 -33.41 0.78
C ASP A 363 -23.40 -34.45 0.36
N GLU A 364 -23.01 -35.43 -0.46
CA GLU A 364 -23.88 -36.56 -0.81
C GLU A 364 -24.19 -37.43 0.42
N MET A 365 -23.17 -37.81 1.20
CA MET A 365 -23.34 -38.62 2.42
C MET A 365 -24.32 -38.00 3.41
N ASN A 366 -24.23 -36.69 3.62
CA ASN A 366 -25.11 -35.94 4.53
C ASN A 366 -26.57 -35.86 4.05
N GLY A 367 -26.79 -35.99 2.74
CA GLY A 367 -28.12 -36.00 2.13
C GLY A 367 -28.83 -37.36 2.21
N LEU A 368 -28.14 -38.42 2.64
CA LEU A 368 -28.69 -39.77 2.67
C LEU A 368 -29.66 -39.98 3.83
N GLY A 369 -30.71 -40.77 3.55
CA GLY A 369 -31.67 -41.22 4.56
C GLY A 369 -31.21 -42.45 5.34
N MET A 370 -32.14 -43.14 6.01
CA MET A 370 -31.85 -44.36 6.78
C MET A 370 -32.35 -45.65 6.09
N SER A 371 -32.69 -45.59 4.79
CA SER A 371 -33.13 -46.80 4.10
C SER A 371 -31.97 -47.77 3.87
N LYS A 372 -32.27 -49.05 3.62
CA LYS A 372 -31.23 -50.03 3.27
C LYS A 372 -30.40 -49.59 2.04
N LYS A 373 -31.04 -48.90 1.08
CA LYS A 373 -30.37 -48.37 -0.11
C LYS A 373 -29.44 -47.22 0.26
N ASP A 374 -29.89 -46.32 1.14
CA ASP A 374 -29.10 -45.18 1.60
C ASP A 374 -27.87 -45.65 2.38
N ASN A 375 -28.03 -46.63 3.28
CA ASN A 375 -26.90 -47.21 4.01
C ASN A 375 -25.87 -47.85 3.06
N ALA A 376 -26.31 -48.55 2.01
CA ALA A 376 -25.40 -49.12 1.02
C ALA A 376 -24.66 -48.03 0.23
N ARG A 377 -25.35 -46.93 -0.14
CA ARG A 377 -24.72 -45.79 -0.81
C ARG A 377 -23.72 -45.07 0.11
N TYR A 378 -24.03 -44.98 1.40
CA TYR A 378 -23.12 -44.42 2.40
C TYR A 378 -21.83 -45.24 2.48
N ASP A 379 -21.92 -46.57 2.52
CA ASP A 379 -20.76 -47.46 2.56
C ASP A 379 -19.90 -47.33 1.29
N GLU A 380 -20.51 -47.15 0.12
CA GLU A 380 -19.81 -46.86 -1.15
C GLU A 380 -19.04 -45.53 -1.08
N LEU A 381 -19.70 -44.46 -0.64
CA LEU A 381 -19.09 -43.13 -0.51
C LEU A 381 -17.96 -43.11 0.53
N ASP A 382 -18.10 -43.83 1.65
CA ASP A 382 -17.03 -43.98 2.65
C ASP A 382 -15.81 -44.73 2.05
N ALA A 383 -16.05 -45.75 1.22
CA ALA A 383 -14.97 -46.41 0.49
C ALA A 383 -14.28 -45.48 -0.52
N GLU A 384 -15.05 -44.74 -1.32
CA GLU A 384 -14.52 -43.72 -2.25
C GLU A 384 -13.66 -42.67 -1.52
N ARG A 385 -14.15 -42.17 -0.38
CA ARG A 385 -13.44 -41.22 0.49
C ARG A 385 -12.13 -41.80 1.02
N LYS A 386 -12.12 -43.06 1.46
CA LYS A 386 -10.91 -43.73 1.94
C LYS A 386 -9.89 -43.98 0.83
N GLU A 387 -10.33 -44.30 -0.38
CA GLU A 387 -9.42 -44.40 -1.53
C GLU A 387 -8.80 -43.05 -1.89
N LEU A 388 -9.58 -41.96 -1.85
CA LEU A 388 -9.05 -40.60 -2.01
C LEU A 388 -7.93 -40.31 -0.98
N TYR A 389 -8.13 -40.66 0.29
CA TYR A 389 -7.12 -40.47 1.32
C TYR A 389 -5.85 -41.26 1.08
N LYS A 390 -5.97 -42.52 0.65
CA LYS A 390 -4.81 -43.35 0.28
C LYS A 390 -4.04 -42.74 -0.89
N GLU A 391 -4.72 -42.13 -1.85
CA GLU A 391 -4.06 -41.44 -2.97
C GLU A 391 -3.32 -40.17 -2.51
N VAL A 392 -3.86 -39.44 -1.53
CA VAL A 392 -3.28 -38.18 -1.04
C VAL A 392 -2.13 -38.40 -0.06
N LEU A 393 -2.16 -39.46 0.75
CA LEU A 393 -1.20 -39.73 1.82
C LEU A 393 0.28 -39.69 1.37
N PRO A 394 0.71 -40.31 0.26
CA PRO A 394 2.10 -40.25 -0.18
C PRO A 394 2.59 -38.82 -0.44
N PHE A 395 1.70 -37.95 -0.93
CA PHE A 395 2.02 -36.54 -1.12
C PHE A 395 2.14 -35.82 0.22
N LEU A 396 1.24 -36.07 1.17
CA LEU A 396 1.33 -35.50 2.52
C LEU A 396 2.59 -35.94 3.26
N GLU A 397 2.93 -37.23 3.21
CA GLU A 397 4.14 -37.79 3.82
C GLU A 397 5.39 -37.06 3.31
N LYS A 398 5.53 -36.96 1.98
CA LYS A 398 6.65 -36.24 1.39
C LYS A 398 6.62 -34.74 1.66
N ALA A 399 5.44 -34.11 1.76
CA ALA A 399 5.32 -32.70 2.13
C ALA A 399 5.85 -32.43 3.55
N MET A 400 5.55 -33.33 4.50
CA MET A 400 6.07 -33.28 5.87
C MET A 400 7.57 -33.55 5.95
N GLU A 401 8.14 -34.33 5.02
CA GLU A 401 9.59 -34.53 4.95
C GLU A 401 10.32 -33.25 4.52
N VAL A 402 9.73 -32.48 3.60
CA VAL A 402 10.33 -31.23 3.11
C VAL A 402 10.15 -30.09 4.12
N ASP A 403 8.95 -29.96 4.70
CA ASP A 403 8.62 -28.91 5.67
C ASP A 403 8.01 -29.52 6.95
N PRO A 404 8.85 -30.05 7.86
CA PRO A 404 8.39 -30.74 9.07
C PRO A 404 7.76 -29.80 10.11
N GLU A 405 8.01 -28.50 10.04
CA GLU A 405 7.46 -27.49 10.96
C GLU A 405 6.06 -27.04 10.53
N ASN A 406 5.59 -27.45 9.34
CA ASN A 406 4.25 -27.16 8.87
C ASN A 406 3.18 -27.96 9.62
N THR A 407 2.74 -27.40 10.76
CA THR A 407 1.75 -28.07 11.62
C THR A 407 0.42 -28.36 10.93
N ASP A 408 0.05 -27.61 9.89
CA ASP A 408 -1.21 -27.83 9.17
C ASP A 408 -1.18 -29.05 8.27
N ILE A 409 -0.03 -29.30 7.61
CA ILE A 409 0.21 -30.55 6.86
C ILE A 409 0.21 -31.74 7.82
N VAL A 410 0.89 -31.62 8.97
CA VAL A 410 0.95 -32.68 9.99
C VAL A 410 -0.45 -33.01 10.53
N LYS A 411 -1.26 -32.00 10.86
CA LYS A 411 -2.66 -32.18 11.30
C LYS A 411 -3.50 -32.86 10.21
N THR A 412 -3.32 -32.45 8.95
CA THR A 412 -4.06 -33.04 7.82
C THR A 412 -3.73 -34.52 7.66
N ALA A 413 -2.44 -34.88 7.66
CA ALA A 413 -1.99 -36.27 7.59
C ALA A 413 -2.50 -37.11 8.78
N MET A 414 -2.42 -36.56 10.00
CA MET A 414 -2.96 -37.20 11.21
C MET A 414 -4.45 -37.52 11.06
N ASN A 415 -5.25 -36.55 10.61
CA ASN A 415 -6.69 -36.74 10.40
C ASN A 415 -6.98 -37.82 9.35
N LEU A 416 -6.23 -37.87 8.25
CA LEU A 416 -6.39 -38.89 7.21
C LEU A 416 -6.05 -40.29 7.74
N TYR A 417 -4.95 -40.45 8.48
CA TYR A 417 -4.62 -41.73 9.10
C TYR A 417 -5.69 -42.19 10.12
N THR A 418 -6.23 -41.27 10.93
CA THR A 418 -7.35 -41.59 11.83
C THR A 418 -8.56 -42.10 11.06
N ASN A 419 -8.96 -41.43 9.96
CA ASN A 419 -10.10 -41.87 9.15
C ASN A 419 -9.86 -43.22 8.45
N LEU A 420 -8.59 -43.55 8.16
CA LEU A 420 -8.19 -44.85 7.61
C LEU A 420 -8.01 -45.94 8.69
N GLY A 421 -8.21 -45.60 9.96
CA GLY A 421 -8.06 -46.54 11.08
C GLY A 421 -6.60 -46.84 11.47
N ASN A 422 -5.64 -46.07 10.96
CA ASN A 422 -4.24 -46.20 11.33
C ASN A 422 -3.92 -45.31 12.56
N GLN A 423 -4.37 -45.76 13.74
CA GLN A 423 -4.22 -45.00 14.97
C GLN A 423 -2.75 -44.81 15.38
N GLU A 424 -1.90 -45.81 15.11
CA GLU A 424 -0.47 -45.75 15.42
C GLU A 424 0.20 -44.55 14.72
N LYS A 425 -0.01 -44.41 13.40
CA LYS A 425 0.52 -43.26 12.65
C LYS A 425 -0.08 -41.94 13.08
N ALA A 426 -1.37 -41.92 13.39
CA ALA A 426 -2.02 -40.71 13.89
C ALA A 426 -1.41 -40.26 15.24
N ASP A 427 -1.16 -41.18 16.16
CA ASP A 427 -0.54 -40.88 17.46
C ASP A 427 0.93 -40.43 17.33
N GLU A 428 1.69 -41.03 16.40
CA GLU A 428 3.05 -40.58 16.05
C GLU A 428 3.07 -39.11 15.59
N LEU A 429 2.16 -38.73 14.70
CA LEU A 429 2.06 -37.36 14.18
C LEU A 429 1.56 -36.39 15.25
N LYS A 430 0.62 -36.82 16.10
CA LYS A 430 0.13 -36.01 17.22
C LYS A 430 1.24 -35.63 18.20
N ALA A 431 2.24 -36.49 18.39
CA ALA A 431 3.38 -36.21 19.27
C ALA A 431 4.35 -35.16 18.69
N LYS A 432 4.22 -34.81 17.40
CA LYS A 432 5.01 -33.77 16.72
C LYS A 432 4.33 -32.39 16.72
N LEU A 433 3.06 -32.32 17.11
CA LEU A 433 2.27 -31.10 17.29
C LEU A 433 2.36 -30.62 18.74
#